data_AF-A0A956FUD9-F1
#
_entry.id   AF-A0A956FUD9-F1
#
_cell.length_a   1.000
_cell.length_b   1.000
_cell.length_c   1.000
_cell.angle_alpha   90.00
_cell.angle_beta   90.00
_cell.angle_gamma   90.00
#
_symmetry.space_group_name_H-M   'P 1'
#
loop_
_entity.id
_entity.type
_entity.pdbx_description
1 polymer ?
#
loop_
_entity_poly.entity_id
_entity_poly.type
_entity_poly.pdbx_seq_one_letter_code
_entity_poly.pdbx_strand_id
1 'polypeptide(L)'
;MAKDDVSITIKLKHVDVGGERQHAHWWLELGGERGESYGWWPKNRPEHESFGTHGELNGITKFGGSSTRDPCHGQLAERSLSVKLGEGQSVDRLRTQCKVLAGEYTETWRWSFDDGDDARRFPETLLRSLGLEVPKNW
;
A
#
# COMPACT_ATOMS: atom_id res chain seq x y z
N MET A 1 23.30 -20.36 -5.20
CA MET A 1 22.11 -19.87 -4.48
C MET A 1 21.40 -18.92 -5.41
N ALA A 2 20.13 -19.19 -5.75
CA ALA A 2 19.33 -18.21 -6.45
C ALA A 2 19.29 -16.95 -5.58
N LYS A 3 19.66 -15.81 -6.14
CA LYS A 3 19.27 -14.53 -5.54
C LYS A 3 17.75 -14.57 -5.60
N ASP A 4 17.10 -14.82 -4.48
CA ASP A 4 15.69 -14.47 -4.37
C ASP A 4 15.63 -13.00 -4.78
N ASP A 5 15.04 -12.72 -5.94
CA ASP A 5 15.04 -11.39 -6.52
C ASP A 5 14.25 -10.51 -5.55
N VAL A 6 14.99 -9.75 -4.76
CA VAL A 6 14.48 -8.94 -3.66
C VAL A 6 13.72 -7.78 -4.28
N SER A 7 12.47 -8.01 -4.62
CA SER A 7 11.62 -7.10 -5.37
C SER A 7 10.65 -6.40 -4.45
N ILE A 8 10.64 -5.07 -4.57
CA ILE A 8 9.53 -4.24 -4.11
C ILE A 8 8.75 -3.83 -5.35
N THR A 9 7.44 -4.04 -5.33
CA THR A 9 6.55 -3.56 -6.39
C THR A 9 5.46 -2.71 -5.77
N ILE A 10 5.31 -1.49 -6.25
CA ILE A 10 4.14 -0.64 -5.96
C ILE A 10 3.10 -0.93 -7.03
N LYS A 11 1.86 -1.10 -6.62
CA LYS A 11 0.75 -1.44 -7.50
C LYS A 11 -0.39 -0.44 -7.30
N LEU A 12 -1.09 -0.17 -8.40
CA LEU A 12 -2.31 0.63 -8.44
C LEU A 12 -3.42 -0.18 -9.11
N LYS A 13 -4.62 -0.11 -8.54
CA LYS A 13 -5.84 -0.62 -9.16
C LYS A 13 -7.04 0.18 -8.66
N HIS A 14 -8.05 0.33 -9.50
CA HIS A 14 -9.35 0.82 -9.08
C HIS A 14 -10.16 -0.29 -8.42
N VAL A 15 -10.52 -0.11 -7.15
CA VAL A 15 -11.25 -1.09 -6.34
C VAL A 15 -12.65 -0.60 -6.02
N ASP A 16 -13.59 -1.55 -5.96
CA ASP A 16 -14.93 -1.32 -5.44
C ASP A 16 -14.94 -1.56 -3.93
N VAL A 17 -15.25 -0.52 -3.16
CA VAL A 17 -15.32 -0.55 -1.70
C VAL A 17 -16.76 -0.41 -1.18
N GLY A 18 -17.75 -0.58 -2.05
CA GLY A 18 -19.19 -0.51 -1.74
C GLY A 18 -19.82 0.87 -1.95
N GLY A 19 -19.27 1.68 -2.84
CA GLY A 19 -19.80 2.98 -3.25
C GLY A 19 -20.31 2.98 -4.70
N GLU A 20 -20.71 4.15 -5.21
CA GLU A 20 -21.17 4.31 -6.61
C GLU A 20 -20.00 4.33 -7.61
N ARG A 21 -18.75 4.43 -7.12
CA ARG A 21 -17.54 4.55 -7.93
C ARG A 21 -16.46 3.58 -7.46
N GLN A 22 -15.59 3.23 -8.40
CA GLN A 22 -14.33 2.59 -8.05
C GLN A 22 -13.31 3.66 -7.66
N HIS A 23 -12.42 3.31 -6.76
CA HIS A 23 -11.42 4.24 -6.27
C HIS A 23 -10.01 3.68 -6.41
N ALA A 24 -9.06 4.55 -6.70
CA ALA A 24 -7.65 4.21 -6.81
C ALA A 24 -7.12 3.70 -5.46
N HIS A 25 -6.67 2.44 -5.43
CA HIS A 25 -5.98 1.84 -4.31
C HIS A 25 -4.53 1.56 -4.68
N TRP A 26 -3.63 2.04 -3.83
CA TRP A 26 -2.20 1.81 -3.94
C TRP A 26 -1.74 0.86 -2.84
N TRP A 27 -0.95 -0.15 -3.22
CA TRP A 27 -0.32 -1.04 -2.26
C TRP A 27 1.09 -1.43 -2.71
N LEU A 28 1.85 -1.94 -1.75
CA LEU A 28 3.22 -2.37 -1.96
C LEU A 28 3.34 -3.87 -1.69
N GLU A 29 4.04 -4.60 -2.55
CA GLU A 29 4.35 -6.02 -2.40
C GLU A 29 5.85 -6.22 -2.19
N LEU A 30 6.22 -6.98 -1.16
CA LEU A 30 7.60 -7.29 -0.77
C LEU A 30 7.91 -8.77 -1.00
N GLY A 31 8.75 -9.06 -2.00
CA GLY A 31 9.15 -10.44 -2.33
C GLY A 31 8.08 -11.21 -3.14
N GLY A 32 7.27 -10.50 -3.92
CA GLY A 32 6.28 -11.08 -4.84
C GLY A 32 5.11 -11.79 -4.14
N GLU A 33 4.52 -12.78 -4.83
CA GLU A 33 3.26 -13.46 -4.45
C GLU A 33 3.33 -14.25 -3.14
N ARG A 34 4.53 -14.72 -2.75
CA ARG A 34 4.73 -15.40 -1.46
C ARG A 34 5.06 -14.43 -0.33
N GLY A 35 5.17 -13.15 -0.66
CA GLY A 35 5.62 -12.08 0.18
C GLY A 35 4.57 -11.53 1.13
N GLU A 36 4.92 -10.37 1.69
CA GLU A 36 4.01 -9.51 2.44
C GLU A 36 3.54 -8.38 1.54
N SER A 37 2.39 -7.78 1.85
CA SER A 37 1.95 -6.55 1.21
C SER A 37 1.28 -5.60 2.17
N TYR A 38 1.38 -4.32 1.81
CA TYR A 38 1.00 -3.20 2.66
C TYR A 38 0.30 -2.13 1.85
N GLY A 39 -0.93 -1.79 2.24
CA GLY A 39 -1.70 -0.69 1.68
C GLY A 39 -2.54 -0.02 2.76
N TRP A 40 -2.95 1.22 2.49
CA TRP A 40 -3.76 2.00 3.42
C TRP A 40 -5.23 1.98 2.99
N TRP A 41 -6.09 1.58 3.91
CA TRP A 41 -7.51 1.34 3.67
C TRP A 41 -8.37 2.12 4.63
N PRO A 42 -9.65 2.31 4.33
CA PRO A 42 -10.54 2.91 5.30
C PRO A 42 -10.87 1.85 6.34
N LYS A 43 -10.86 2.23 7.61
CA LYS A 43 -11.20 1.29 8.69
C LYS A 43 -12.65 0.82 8.62
N ASN A 44 -13.52 1.70 8.16
CA ASN A 44 -14.93 1.40 7.90
C ASN A 44 -15.27 1.77 6.47
N ARG A 45 -16.28 1.11 5.88
CA ARG A 45 -16.83 1.54 4.60
C ARG A 45 -17.34 2.99 4.74
N PRO A 46 -16.83 3.94 3.96
CA PRO A 46 -17.32 5.30 4.03
C PRO A 46 -18.77 5.33 3.55
N GLU A 47 -19.64 6.04 4.29
CA GLU A 47 -21.05 6.23 3.90
C GLU A 47 -21.16 7.21 2.72
N HIS A 48 -20.18 8.12 2.58
CA HIS A 48 -20.05 9.06 1.46
C HIS A 48 -18.57 9.34 1.14
N GLU A 49 -18.26 9.55 -0.13
CA GLU A 49 -16.89 9.78 -0.65
C GLU A 49 -16.19 10.99 0.00
N SER A 50 -16.97 12.00 0.44
CA SER A 50 -16.46 13.30 0.91
C SER A 50 -16.12 13.38 2.40
N PHE A 51 -16.50 12.39 3.21
CA PHE A 51 -16.20 12.38 4.65
C PHE A 51 -14.99 11.50 4.91
N GLY A 52 -13.88 12.13 5.31
CA GLY A 52 -12.70 11.41 5.74
C GLY A 52 -13.02 10.45 6.88
N THR A 53 -12.47 9.24 6.80
CA THR A 53 -12.61 8.19 7.81
C THR A 53 -11.25 7.86 8.43
N HIS A 54 -11.25 7.14 9.54
CA HIS A 54 -10.01 6.62 10.08
C HIS A 54 -9.44 5.62 9.07
N GLY A 55 -8.17 5.80 8.70
CA GLY A 55 -7.47 4.81 7.91
C GLY A 55 -6.97 3.65 8.78
N GLU A 56 -6.64 2.54 8.13
CA GLU A 56 -5.96 1.41 8.74
C GLU A 56 -5.08 0.68 7.73
N LEU A 57 -4.08 -0.05 8.24
CA LEU A 57 -3.26 -0.92 7.43
C LEU A 57 -4.07 -2.12 6.93
N ASN A 58 -3.96 -2.41 5.64
CA ASN A 58 -4.46 -3.62 4.99
C ASN A 58 -5.96 -3.88 5.20
N GLY A 59 -6.75 -2.87 5.58
CA GLY A 59 -8.20 -2.98 5.65
C GLY A 59 -8.68 -4.16 6.50
N ILE A 60 -7.94 -4.49 7.57
CA ILE A 60 -8.15 -5.68 8.40
C ILE A 60 -9.56 -5.72 8.99
N THR A 61 -10.17 -4.56 9.25
CA THR A 61 -11.49 -4.46 9.87
C THR A 61 -12.62 -4.81 8.90
N LYS A 62 -12.57 -4.38 7.63
CA LYS A 62 -13.72 -4.49 6.70
C LYS A 62 -13.42 -5.03 5.30
N PHE A 63 -12.17 -5.10 4.89
CA PHE A 63 -11.77 -5.37 3.51
C PHE A 63 -11.04 -6.70 3.32
N GLY A 64 -10.87 -7.47 4.40
CA GLY A 64 -10.42 -8.86 4.32
C GLY A 64 -8.90 -9.05 4.24
N GLY A 65 -8.12 -8.00 4.50
CA GLY A 65 -6.67 -8.14 4.64
C GLY A 65 -6.25 -8.61 6.02
N SER A 66 -4.94 -8.67 6.23
CA SER A 66 -4.29 -9.12 7.47
C SER A 66 -3.16 -8.18 7.86
N SER A 67 -2.53 -8.43 9.02
CA SER A 67 -1.37 -7.66 9.48
C SER A 67 -0.18 -7.67 8.52
N THR A 68 -0.16 -8.56 7.53
CA THR A 68 0.95 -8.70 6.56
C THR A 68 0.49 -8.82 5.12
N ARG A 69 -0.82 -8.75 4.84
CA ARG A 69 -1.35 -8.84 3.48
C ARG A 69 -2.49 -7.87 3.24
N ASP A 70 -2.26 -6.99 2.28
CA ASP A 70 -3.28 -6.17 1.65
C ASP A 70 -4.36 -7.05 0.96
N PRO A 71 -5.64 -6.66 0.96
CA PRO A 71 -6.71 -7.36 0.23
C PRO A 71 -6.42 -7.57 -1.27
N CYS A 72 -5.63 -6.69 -1.87
CA CYS A 72 -5.21 -6.76 -3.27
C CYS A 72 -3.89 -7.54 -3.49
N HIS A 73 -3.33 -8.19 -2.47
CA HIS A 73 -2.12 -8.99 -2.59
C HIS A 73 -2.20 -10.00 -3.75
N GLY A 74 -1.21 -10.00 -4.64
CA GLY A 74 -1.11 -10.92 -5.76
C GLY A 74 -2.11 -10.64 -6.89
N GLN A 75 -3.01 -9.67 -6.73
CA GLN A 75 -3.92 -9.29 -7.81
C GLN A 75 -3.16 -8.60 -8.94
N LEU A 76 -3.73 -8.71 -10.15
CA LEU A 76 -3.33 -7.91 -11.29
C LEU A 76 -3.60 -6.44 -11.00
N ALA A 77 -2.60 -5.61 -11.24
CA ALA A 77 -2.66 -4.18 -11.08
C ALA A 77 -2.72 -3.49 -12.45
N GLU A 78 -3.40 -2.35 -12.52
CA GLU A 78 -3.46 -1.51 -13.72
C GLU A 78 -2.11 -0.83 -13.98
N ARG A 79 -1.41 -0.48 -12.89
CA ARG A 79 -0.02 -0.03 -12.94
C ARG A 79 0.82 -0.80 -11.93
N SER A 80 2.07 -1.06 -12.29
CA SER A 80 3.06 -1.69 -11.42
C SER A 80 4.41 -1.01 -11.61
N LEU A 81 5.06 -0.67 -10.51
CA LEU A 81 6.35 0.02 -10.49
C LEU A 81 7.31 -0.78 -9.61
N SER A 82 8.37 -1.32 -10.21
CA SER A 82 9.44 -1.99 -9.47
C SER A 82 10.36 -0.96 -8.82
N VAL A 83 10.55 -1.05 -7.51
CA VAL A 83 11.52 -0.24 -6.76
C VAL A 83 12.78 -1.07 -6.55
N LYS A 84 13.92 -0.52 -6.94
CA LYS A 84 15.23 -1.14 -6.69
C LYS A 84 15.65 -0.88 -5.26
N LEU A 85 16.12 -1.92 -4.58
CA LEU A 85 16.76 -1.75 -3.29
C LEU A 85 18.16 -1.16 -3.45
N GLY A 86 18.48 -0.22 -2.56
CA GLY A 86 19.85 0.24 -2.40
C GLY A 86 20.76 -0.85 -1.83
N GLU A 87 22.07 -0.69 -2.03
CA GLU A 87 23.06 -1.61 -1.47
C GLU A 87 22.93 -1.70 0.06
N GLY A 88 22.94 -2.93 0.60
CA GLY A 88 22.83 -3.20 2.03
C GLY A 88 21.42 -3.18 2.62
N GLN A 89 20.38 -2.96 1.80
CA GLN A 89 18.99 -3.16 2.23
C GLN A 89 18.52 -4.60 2.06
N SER A 90 17.70 -5.09 2.99
CA SER A 90 17.09 -6.42 2.95
C SER A 90 15.56 -6.31 3.07
N VAL A 91 14.84 -7.22 2.43
CA VAL A 91 13.37 -7.29 2.55
C VAL A 91 12.91 -7.46 3.99
N ASP A 92 13.64 -8.18 4.84
CA ASP A 92 13.23 -8.33 6.24
C ASP A 92 13.32 -7.03 7.05
N ARG A 93 14.34 -6.20 6.77
CA ARG A 93 14.41 -4.84 7.33
C ARG A 93 13.24 -4.00 6.85
N LEU A 94 12.91 -4.10 5.56
CA LEU A 94 11.80 -3.37 4.94
C LEU A 94 10.46 -3.80 5.54
N ARG A 95 10.21 -5.10 5.70
CA ARG A 95 9.03 -5.66 6.36
C ARG A 95 8.88 -5.11 7.78
N THR A 96 9.96 -5.09 8.54
CA THR A 96 9.96 -4.57 9.91
C THR A 96 9.60 -3.08 9.93
N GLN A 97 10.20 -2.28 9.05
CA GLN A 97 9.89 -0.85 8.96
C GLN A 97 8.46 -0.59 8.45
N CYS A 98 7.93 -1.41 7.54
CA CYS A 98 6.52 -1.34 7.12
C CYS A 98 5.58 -1.53 8.31
N LYS A 99 5.84 -2.54 9.16
CA LYS A 99 5.03 -2.83 10.35
C LYS A 99 5.11 -1.71 11.38
N VAL A 100 6.30 -1.13 11.60
CA VAL A 100 6.49 0.01 12.52
C VAL A 100 5.73 1.23 12.01
N LEU A 101 5.95 1.64 10.75
CA LEU A 101 5.26 2.78 10.17
C LEU A 101 3.74 2.60 10.16
N ALA A 102 3.26 1.40 9.83
CA ALA A 102 1.83 1.13 9.86
C ALA A 102 1.21 1.29 11.25
N GLY A 103 1.98 1.06 12.31
CA GLY A 103 1.55 1.33 13.69
C GLY A 103 1.53 2.82 14.06
N GLU A 104 2.35 3.63 13.39
CA GLU A 104 2.49 5.07 13.64
C GLU A 104 1.67 5.94 12.65
N TYR A 105 1.27 5.38 11.51
CA TYR A 105 0.52 6.10 10.48
C TYR A 105 -0.92 6.29 10.93
N THR A 106 -1.24 7.48 11.43
CA THR A 106 -2.58 7.82 11.95
C THR A 106 -3.34 8.76 11.03
N GLU A 107 -2.88 8.93 9.78
CA GLU A 107 -3.50 9.86 8.85
C GLU A 107 -4.95 9.48 8.55
N THR A 108 -5.80 10.50 8.51
CA THR A 108 -7.19 10.36 8.06
C THR A 108 -7.17 9.88 6.62
N TRP A 109 -8.05 8.94 6.28
CA TRP A 109 -8.23 8.52 4.89
C TRP A 109 -9.41 9.27 4.26
N ARG A 110 -9.15 10.04 3.21
CA ARG A 110 -10.12 10.70 2.34
C ARG A 110 -9.93 10.30 0.88
N TRP A 111 -11.01 9.91 0.22
CA TRP A 111 -11.02 9.87 -1.24
C TRP A 111 -10.96 11.30 -1.77
N SER A 112 -9.76 11.81 -2.09
CA SER A 112 -9.68 13.00 -2.94
C SER A 112 -10.15 12.61 -4.34
N PHE A 113 -10.85 13.53 -5.01
CA PHE A 113 -11.43 13.33 -6.34
C PHE A 113 -10.38 13.08 -7.44
N ASP A 114 -9.09 13.16 -7.10
CA ASP A 114 -7.96 12.88 -7.98
C ASP A 114 -7.13 11.72 -7.40
N ASP A 115 -7.21 10.54 -8.04
CA ASP A 115 -6.30 9.39 -7.95
C ASP A 115 -5.92 8.83 -6.55
N GLY A 116 -6.68 9.16 -5.50
CA GLY A 116 -6.53 8.54 -4.17
C GLY A 116 -5.31 9.03 -3.40
N ASP A 117 -5.24 10.34 -3.12
CA ASP A 117 -4.06 10.97 -2.51
C ASP A 117 -3.56 10.27 -1.24
N ASP A 118 -4.42 9.93 -0.27
CA ASP A 118 -3.90 9.33 0.97
C ASP A 118 -3.54 7.83 0.82
N ALA A 119 -4.19 7.10 -0.09
CA ALA A 119 -3.75 5.76 -0.47
C ALA A 119 -2.39 5.81 -1.15
N ARG A 120 -2.11 6.84 -1.97
CA ARG A 120 -0.80 7.08 -2.58
C ARG A 120 0.26 7.53 -1.58
N ARG A 121 -0.12 8.39 -0.62
CA ARG A 121 0.80 8.92 0.41
C ARG A 121 1.39 7.84 1.29
N PHE A 122 0.67 6.75 1.55
CA PHE A 122 1.19 5.69 2.40
C PHE A 122 2.39 4.95 1.77
N PRO A 123 2.30 4.38 0.55
CA PRO A 123 3.47 3.82 -0.14
C PRO A 123 4.60 4.84 -0.35
N GLU A 124 4.26 6.11 -0.63
CA GLU A 124 5.27 7.17 -0.76
C GLU A 124 6.02 7.41 0.55
N THR A 125 5.30 7.63 1.65
CA THR A 125 5.86 7.85 3.00
C THR A 125 6.69 6.66 3.42
N LEU A 126 6.21 5.46 3.15
CA LEU A 126 6.92 4.22 3.39
C LEU A 126 8.24 4.22 2.63
N LEU A 127 8.24 4.43 1.31
CA LEU A 127 9.46 4.43 0.51
C LEU A 127 10.45 5.51 0.94
N ARG A 128 9.98 6.72 1.28
CA ARG A 128 10.82 7.80 1.81
C ARG A 128 11.45 7.44 3.16
N SER A 129 10.70 6.82 4.08
CA SER A 129 11.22 6.38 5.38
C SER A 129 12.34 5.32 5.25
N LEU A 130 12.30 4.57 4.14
CA LEU A 130 13.24 3.53 3.80
C LEU A 130 14.47 4.09 3.06
N GLY A 131 14.49 5.40 2.76
CA GLY A 131 15.53 6.02 1.94
C GLY A 131 15.50 5.55 0.48
N LEU A 132 14.37 5.03 0.02
CA LEU A 132 14.19 4.55 -1.35
C LEU A 132 13.68 5.68 -2.25
N GLU A 133 14.12 5.66 -3.51
CA GLU A 133 13.63 6.63 -4.50
C GLU A 133 12.16 6.35 -4.82
N VAL A 134 11.37 7.43 -4.80
CA VAL A 134 10.00 7.48 -5.31
C VAL A 134 10.09 7.71 -6.82
N PRO A 135 9.71 6.75 -7.70
CA PRO A 135 9.69 7.00 -9.13
C PRO A 135 8.93 8.28 -9.54
N LYS A 136 9.41 8.96 -10.59
CA LYS A 136 8.99 10.32 -10.92
C LYS A 136 7.63 10.45 -11.61
N ASN A 137 7.06 9.34 -12.09
CA ASN A 137 5.82 9.28 -12.87
C ASN A 137 4.81 8.32 -12.23
N TRP A 138 4.46 8.56 -10.95
CA TRP A 138 3.47 7.77 -10.22
C TRP A 138 2.05 8.20 -10.60
#